data_AF-A0A7Z9QS56-F1
#
_entry.id   AF-A0A7Z9QS56-F1
#
_cell.length_a   1.000
_cell.length_b   1.000
_cell.length_c   1.000
_cell.angle_alpha   90.00
_cell.angle_beta   90.00
_cell.angle_gamma   90.00
#
_symmetry.space_group_name_H-M   'P 1'
#
loop_
_entity.id
_entity.type
_entity.pdbx_description
1 polymer ?
#
loop_
_entity_poly.entity_id
_entity_poly.type
_entity_poly.pdbx_seq_one_letter_code
_entity_poly.pdbx_strand_id
1 'polypeptide(L)'
;MFQNNGPVLVALLSNSPLLVVHQVHHSDFACTEDYFHCVAAIDPYKHHQYAMWKKNQRIVWQPDTADVLEKAFNTYVEEFPEKPALPAEEHGFQSDHHKQLSCQVAFEYVKVKSFVQLQQEDIDTLKAIVSLMPNFVDPKYMLGIIAGKYGKFNTAIQLFDDCINLIGTKFHTCSDTGSDFHKTFCQSKAEALEKANRFDDALNEYIEINKRYPNDNHILEKISSLKKS
;
A
#
# COMPACT_ATOMS: atom_id res chain seq x y z
N MET A 1 -22.27 18.66 -6.90
CA MET A 1 -21.49 19.85 -7.31
C MET A 1 -20.66 19.43 -8.51
N PHE A 2 -20.80 20.09 -9.66
CA PHE A 2 -20.05 19.75 -10.87
C PHE A 2 -18.74 20.53 -10.87
N GLN A 3 -17.58 19.85 -10.92
CA GLN A 3 -16.30 20.51 -11.13
C GLN A 3 -15.59 19.87 -12.31
N ASN A 4 -15.35 20.68 -13.34
CA ASN A 4 -14.42 20.37 -14.41
C ASN A 4 -13.02 20.81 -13.93
N ASN A 5 -12.10 19.86 -13.76
CA ASN A 5 -10.68 20.09 -13.37
C ASN A 5 -10.44 20.89 -12.05
N GLY A 6 -11.18 20.59 -10.98
CA GLY A 6 -10.99 21.16 -9.62
C GLY A 6 -10.96 20.07 -8.53
N PRO A 7 -10.55 20.36 -7.28
CA PRO A 7 -10.06 19.36 -6.33
C PRO A 7 -11.18 18.43 -5.87
N VAL A 8 -11.29 17.31 -6.58
CA VAL A 8 -12.14 16.13 -6.33
C VAL A 8 -12.18 15.77 -4.84
N LEU A 9 -11.08 15.99 -4.11
CA LEU A 9 -10.91 15.72 -2.68
C LEU A 9 -11.98 16.33 -1.74
N VAL A 10 -12.51 17.53 -2.02
CA VAL A 10 -13.44 18.19 -1.06
C VAL A 10 -14.87 17.65 -1.18
N ALA A 11 -15.34 17.41 -2.41
CA ALA A 11 -16.68 16.90 -2.66
C ALA A 11 -16.80 15.42 -2.25
N LEU A 12 -15.73 14.66 -2.50
CA LEU A 12 -15.54 13.30 -2.04
C LEU A 12 -15.80 13.16 -0.53
N LEU A 13 -15.20 14.02 0.30
CA LEU A 13 -15.32 13.98 1.76
C LEU A 13 -16.61 14.60 2.31
N SER A 14 -17.39 15.28 1.45
CA SER A 14 -18.68 15.83 1.81
C SER A 14 -19.77 14.80 1.51
N ASN A 15 -20.77 14.63 2.39
CA ASN A 15 -21.91 13.72 2.16
C ASN A 15 -22.82 14.12 0.97
N SER A 16 -22.30 14.92 0.05
CA SER A 16 -23.01 15.42 -1.12
C SER A 16 -22.99 14.35 -2.22
N PRO A 17 -24.11 14.13 -2.92
CA PRO A 17 -24.11 13.34 -4.15
C PRO A 17 -23.06 13.89 -5.15
N LEU A 18 -22.21 13.01 -5.67
CA LEU A 18 -21.07 13.35 -6.54
C LEU A 18 -21.06 12.48 -7.79
N LEU A 19 -21.11 13.13 -8.96
CA LEU A 19 -20.84 12.53 -10.26
C LEU A 19 -19.48 13.07 -10.73
N VAL A 20 -18.51 12.17 -10.94
CA VAL A 20 -17.21 12.52 -11.52
C VAL A 20 -17.10 11.87 -12.89
N VAL A 21 -16.89 12.71 -13.90
CA VAL A 21 -16.51 12.27 -15.25
C VAL A 21 -15.09 12.77 -15.48
N HIS A 22 -14.15 11.85 -15.69
CA HIS A 22 -12.75 12.21 -15.91
C HIS A 22 -12.38 12.02 -17.39
N GLN A 23 -11.68 12.99 -17.97
CA GLN A 23 -11.01 12.79 -19.24
C GLN A 23 -9.73 11.97 -19.01
N VAL A 24 -9.57 10.86 -19.72
CA VAL A 24 -8.33 10.08 -19.72
C VAL A 24 -7.33 10.78 -20.63
N HIS A 25 -6.56 11.70 -20.07
CA HIS A 25 -5.39 12.26 -20.76
C HIS A 25 -4.19 11.40 -20.42
N HIS A 26 -3.63 10.69 -21.41
CA HIS A 26 -2.45 9.83 -21.25
C HIS A 26 -1.19 10.59 -20.74
N SER A 27 -1.24 11.92 -20.65
CA SER A 27 -0.12 12.79 -20.28
C SER A 27 -0.14 13.29 -18.84
N ASP A 28 -1.26 13.18 -18.11
CA ASP A 28 -1.33 13.59 -16.70
C ASP A 28 -1.37 12.35 -15.81
N PHE A 29 -0.30 12.17 -15.02
CA PHE A 29 -0.14 11.03 -14.12
C PHE A 29 -1.33 10.88 -13.16
N ALA A 30 -1.91 11.99 -12.67
CA ALA A 30 -3.08 11.97 -11.78
C ALA A 30 -4.39 11.58 -12.48
N CYS A 31 -4.38 11.49 -13.81
CA CYS A 31 -5.51 11.11 -14.67
C CYS A 31 -5.32 9.73 -15.31
N THR A 32 -4.27 9.01 -14.93
CA THR A 32 -3.99 7.66 -15.43
C THR A 32 -4.83 6.61 -14.70
N GLU A 33 -5.12 5.52 -15.42
CA GLU A 33 -5.75 4.32 -14.86
C GLU A 33 -4.99 3.81 -13.63
N ASP A 34 -3.65 3.79 -13.71
CA ASP A 34 -2.77 3.38 -12.61
C ASP A 34 -2.90 4.27 -11.37
N TYR A 35 -3.06 5.59 -11.53
CA TYR A 35 -3.25 6.49 -10.40
C TYR A 35 -4.59 6.26 -9.70
N PHE A 36 -5.68 6.08 -10.43
CA PHE A 36 -6.99 5.79 -9.82
C PHE A 36 -7.07 4.37 -9.24
N HIS A 37 -6.39 3.38 -9.84
CA HIS A 37 -6.20 2.06 -9.24
C HIS A 37 -5.46 2.16 -7.90
N CYS A 38 -4.39 2.95 -7.85
CA CYS A 38 -3.49 3.04 -6.69
C CYS A 38 -3.89 4.05 -5.62
N VAL A 39 -4.68 5.08 -5.93
CA VAL A 39 -5.07 6.14 -4.98
C VAL A 39 -6.54 6.04 -4.60
N ALA A 40 -7.39 5.65 -5.55
CA ALA A 40 -8.81 5.57 -5.33
C ALA A 40 -9.31 4.14 -5.14
N ALA A 41 -8.52 3.08 -5.32
CA ALA A 41 -8.93 1.67 -5.17
C ALA A 41 -10.12 1.24 -6.07
N ILE A 42 -10.26 1.86 -7.24
CA ILE A 42 -11.36 1.61 -8.17
C ILE A 42 -10.88 0.64 -9.26
N ASP A 43 -11.58 -0.48 -9.50
CA ASP A 43 -11.40 -1.32 -10.69
C ASP A 43 -12.50 -0.98 -11.71
N PRO A 44 -12.17 -0.30 -12.83
CA PRO A 44 -13.15 0.18 -13.80
C PRO A 44 -13.73 -0.93 -14.69
N TYR A 45 -13.12 -2.12 -14.73
CA TYR A 45 -13.51 -3.18 -15.65
C TYR A 45 -14.35 -4.29 -15.01
N LYS A 46 -14.45 -4.33 -13.68
CA LYS A 46 -15.19 -5.40 -12.99
C LYS A 46 -16.54 -5.02 -12.39
N HIS A 47 -17.09 -3.83 -12.66
CA HIS A 47 -18.30 -3.35 -11.98
C HIS A 47 -18.19 -3.32 -10.44
N HIS A 48 -16.97 -3.40 -9.88
CA HIS A 48 -16.74 -3.24 -8.46
C HIS A 48 -16.51 -1.74 -8.19
N GLN A 49 -17.55 -0.94 -8.36
CA GLN A 49 -17.54 0.51 -8.09
C GLN A 49 -17.57 0.84 -6.60
N TYR A 50 -16.78 0.14 -5.79
CA TYR A 50 -16.71 0.43 -4.38
C TYR A 50 -15.26 0.38 -3.95
N ALA A 51 -14.57 1.47 -4.22
CA ALA A 51 -13.67 1.98 -3.21
C ALA A 51 -14.49 2.62 -2.09
N MET A 52 -13.89 2.81 -0.92
CA MET A 52 -14.38 3.37 0.36
C MET A 52 -15.38 4.57 0.38
N TRP A 53 -16.40 4.60 -0.46
CA TRP A 53 -17.27 5.73 -0.69
C TRP A 53 -18.72 5.32 -0.53
N LYS A 54 -19.46 6.22 0.10
CA LYS A 54 -20.88 6.09 0.43
C LYS A 54 -21.69 5.75 -0.81
N LYS A 55 -22.85 5.13 -0.60
CA LYS A 55 -23.83 4.66 -1.60
C LYS A 55 -24.38 5.76 -2.56
N ASN A 56 -23.76 6.92 -2.72
CA ASN A 56 -24.26 8.07 -3.48
C ASN A 56 -23.26 8.66 -4.48
N GLN A 57 -22.30 7.85 -4.94
CA GLN A 57 -21.30 8.28 -5.92
C GLN A 57 -21.31 7.38 -7.15
N ARG A 58 -21.13 7.98 -8.33
CA ARG A 58 -20.97 7.27 -9.61
C ARG A 58 -19.79 7.83 -10.37
N ILE A 59 -18.96 6.93 -10.88
CA ILE A 59 -17.78 7.26 -11.69
C ILE A 59 -17.98 6.63 -13.06
N VAL A 60 -17.80 7.41 -14.11
CA VAL A 60 -17.96 6.96 -15.50
C VAL A 60 -16.64 7.15 -16.25
N TRP A 61 -16.18 6.06 -16.87
CA TRP A 61 -14.89 5.97 -17.56
C TRP A 61 -15.10 5.67 -19.05
N GLN A 62 -15.47 6.70 -19.81
CA GLN A 62 -15.78 6.61 -21.24
C GLN A 62 -15.39 7.92 -21.96
N PRO A 63 -15.24 7.90 -23.30
CA PRO A 63 -15.01 9.12 -24.06
C PRO A 63 -16.09 10.17 -23.77
N ASP A 64 -15.67 11.44 -23.74
CA ASP A 64 -16.52 12.59 -23.41
C ASP A 64 -17.46 12.93 -24.59
N THR A 65 -18.37 12.01 -24.91
CA THR A 65 -19.43 12.20 -25.90
C THR A 65 -20.73 12.57 -25.19
N ALA A 66 -21.57 13.35 -25.88
CA ALA A 66 -22.87 13.77 -25.34
C ALA A 66 -23.72 12.57 -24.89
N ASP A 67 -23.74 11.48 -25.66
CA ASP A 67 -24.50 10.26 -25.36
C ASP A 67 -24.02 9.56 -24.07
N VAL A 68 -22.70 9.53 -23.86
CA VAL A 68 -22.08 8.94 -22.67
C VAL A 68 -22.43 9.77 -21.43
N LEU A 69 -22.30 11.08 -21.52
CA LEU A 69 -22.64 12.00 -20.44
C LEU A 69 -24.12 11.93 -20.07
N GLU A 70 -25.00 11.90 -21.07
CA GLU A 70 -26.45 11.82 -20.87
C GLU A 70 -26.83 10.51 -20.19
N LYS A 71 -26.30 9.37 -20.67
CA LYS A 71 -26.52 8.07 -20.04
C LYS A 71 -25.95 8.00 -18.62
N ALA A 72 -24.76 8.55 -18.41
CA ALA A 72 -24.14 8.64 -17.09
C ALA A 72 -25.02 9.40 -16.10
N PHE A 73 -25.53 10.54 -16.54
CA PHE A 73 -26.37 11.43 -15.75
C PHE A 73 -27.75 10.82 -15.47
N ASN A 74 -28.44 10.31 -16.48
CA ASN A 74 -29.78 9.74 -16.33
C ASN A 74 -29.77 8.57 -15.36
N THR A 75 -28.83 7.65 -15.50
CA THR A 75 -28.74 6.52 -14.57
C THR A 75 -28.28 6.97 -13.17
N TYR A 76 -27.46 8.01 -13.04
CA TYR A 76 -27.14 8.58 -11.72
C TYR A 76 -28.39 9.15 -11.03
N VAL A 77 -29.26 9.86 -11.77
CA VAL A 77 -30.52 10.39 -11.25
C VAL A 77 -31.51 9.27 -10.87
N GLU A 78 -31.54 8.18 -11.63
CA GLU A 78 -32.34 6.99 -11.32
C GLU A 78 -31.84 6.26 -10.07
N GLU A 79 -30.52 6.08 -9.94
CA GLU A 79 -29.88 5.38 -8.81
C GLU A 79 -29.91 6.22 -7.52
N PHE A 80 -29.86 7.55 -7.62
CA PHE A 80 -29.77 8.49 -6.49
C PHE A 80 -30.80 9.63 -6.62
N PRO A 81 -32.11 9.34 -6.49
CA PRO A 81 -33.14 10.38 -6.47
C PRO A 81 -32.88 11.37 -5.32
N GLU A 82 -33.28 12.65 -5.47
CA GLU A 82 -32.98 13.80 -4.59
C GLU A 82 -33.34 13.68 -3.09
N LYS A 83 -33.70 12.51 -2.59
CA LYS A 83 -33.87 12.26 -1.16
C LYS A 83 -32.52 11.83 -0.55
N PRO A 84 -31.90 12.66 0.30
CA PRO A 84 -30.70 12.24 1.03
C PRO A 84 -31.06 11.08 1.96
N ALA A 85 -30.65 9.87 1.61
CA ALA A 85 -30.69 8.75 2.54
C ALA A 85 -29.59 8.95 3.59
N LEU A 86 -29.97 9.33 4.80
CA LEU A 86 -29.12 9.25 5.99
C LEU A 86 -29.67 8.15 6.92
N PRO A 87 -28.81 7.31 7.50
CA PRO A 87 -27.35 7.23 7.33
C PRO A 87 -26.97 6.35 6.13
N ALA A 88 -25.88 6.70 5.43
CA ALA A 88 -25.24 5.75 4.53
C ALA A 88 -24.69 4.61 5.40
N GLU A 89 -25.18 3.39 5.18
CA GLU A 89 -24.63 2.20 5.84
C GLU A 89 -23.14 2.10 5.53
N GLU A 90 -22.32 2.06 6.57
CA GLU A 90 -20.90 1.71 6.42
C GLU A 90 -20.84 0.26 5.95
N HIS A 91 -20.37 0.06 4.72
CA HIS A 91 -20.10 -1.26 4.21
C HIS A 91 -18.60 -1.54 4.44
N GLY A 92 -18.28 -2.69 5.03
CA GLY A 92 -16.89 -3.16 5.12
C GLY A 92 -16.29 -3.48 3.75
N PHE A 93 -15.17 -4.21 3.70
CA PHE A 93 -14.60 -4.64 2.44
C PHE A 93 -15.58 -5.51 1.64
N GLN A 94 -15.85 -5.12 0.40
CA GLN A 94 -16.83 -5.80 -0.47
C GLN A 94 -16.26 -7.04 -1.17
N SER A 95 -14.93 -7.17 -1.22
CA SER A 95 -14.23 -8.34 -1.74
C SER A 95 -12.80 -8.38 -1.20
N ASP A 96 -12.14 -9.53 -1.31
CA ASP A 96 -10.71 -9.64 -0.99
C ASP A 96 -9.84 -8.75 -1.89
N HIS A 97 -10.26 -8.57 -3.14
CA HIS A 97 -9.55 -7.69 -4.08
C HIS A 97 -9.70 -6.21 -3.69
N HIS A 98 -10.90 -5.78 -3.28
CA HIS A 98 -11.11 -4.43 -2.76
C HIS A 98 -10.28 -4.21 -1.49
N LYS A 99 -10.31 -5.14 -0.53
CA LYS A 99 -9.45 -5.11 0.66
C LYS A 99 -7.96 -4.97 0.29
N GLN A 100 -7.52 -5.72 -0.72
CA GLN A 100 -6.16 -5.64 -1.23
C GLN A 100 -5.81 -4.24 -1.74
N LEU A 101 -6.61 -3.71 -2.67
CA LEU A 101 -6.39 -2.39 -3.24
C LEU A 101 -6.40 -1.31 -2.13
N SER A 102 -7.38 -1.34 -1.21
CA SER A 102 -7.44 -0.38 -0.11
C SER A 102 -6.18 -0.41 0.78
N CYS A 103 -5.67 -1.60 1.08
CA CYS A 103 -4.44 -1.76 1.86
C CYS A 103 -3.21 -1.23 1.10
N GLN A 104 -3.13 -1.49 -0.22
CA GLN A 104 -2.04 -1.00 -1.06
C GLN A 104 -2.03 0.53 -1.13
N VAL A 105 -3.19 1.16 -1.37
CA VAL A 105 -3.36 2.62 -1.38
C VAL A 105 -2.93 3.23 -0.05
N ALA A 106 -3.43 2.68 1.06
CA ALA A 106 -3.11 3.16 2.40
C ALA A 106 -1.60 3.03 2.69
N PHE A 107 -0.98 1.93 2.26
CA PHE A 107 0.47 1.74 2.38
C PHE A 107 1.26 2.77 1.58
N GLU A 108 0.90 3.01 0.32
CA GLU A 108 1.56 4.01 -0.54
C GLU A 108 1.47 5.41 0.07
N TYR A 109 0.30 5.79 0.59
CA TYR A 109 0.10 7.05 1.29
C TYR A 109 1.02 7.17 2.53
N VAL A 110 1.06 6.14 3.39
CA VAL A 110 1.93 6.13 4.57
C VAL A 110 3.40 6.16 4.18
N LYS A 111 3.81 5.41 3.14
CA LYS A 111 5.18 5.38 2.63
C LYS A 111 5.63 6.79 2.25
N VAL A 112 4.84 7.51 1.44
CA VAL A 112 5.17 8.88 1.00
C VAL A 112 5.20 9.86 2.18
N LYS A 113 4.20 9.80 3.07
CA LYS A 113 4.10 10.71 4.23
C LYS A 113 5.24 10.50 5.23
N SER A 114 5.56 9.24 5.55
CA SER A 114 6.60 8.88 6.53
C SER A 114 8.02 9.25 6.10
N PHE A 115 8.28 9.48 4.79
CA PHE A 115 9.55 10.06 4.32
C PHE A 115 9.74 11.50 4.81
N VAL A 116 8.66 12.26 4.95
CA VAL A 116 8.70 13.64 5.44
C VAL A 116 8.71 13.66 6.96
N GLN A 117 7.73 12.99 7.57
CA GLN A 117 7.60 12.92 9.02
C GLN A 117 6.79 11.70 9.41
N LEU A 118 7.39 10.82 10.23
CA LEU A 118 6.71 9.65 10.77
C LEU A 118 5.86 10.05 11.99
N GLN A 119 4.56 9.77 11.94
CA GLN A 119 3.61 9.97 13.04
C GLN A 119 3.15 8.62 13.63
N GLN A 120 2.62 8.67 14.85
CA GLN A 120 2.05 7.48 15.50
C GLN A 120 0.88 6.89 14.70
N GLU A 121 0.06 7.75 14.08
CA GLU A 121 -1.03 7.35 13.18
C GLU A 121 -0.54 6.52 11.98
N ASP A 122 0.64 6.82 11.45
CA ASP A 122 1.23 6.09 10.33
C ASP A 122 1.61 4.66 10.77
N ILE A 123 2.19 4.53 11.97
CA ILE A 123 2.51 3.24 12.59
C ILE A 123 1.23 2.42 12.83
N ASP A 124 0.17 3.06 13.32
CA ASP A 124 -1.09 2.38 13.60
C ASP A 124 -1.81 1.97 12.31
N THR A 125 -1.69 2.77 11.26
CA THR A 125 -2.14 2.43 9.90
C THR A 125 -1.40 1.20 9.37
N LEU A 126 -0.06 1.16 9.48
CA LEU A 126 0.72 -0.01 9.06
C LEU A 126 0.32 -1.27 9.83
N LYS A 127 0.09 -1.19 11.14
CA LYS A 127 -0.40 -2.32 11.95
C LYS A 127 -1.79 -2.78 11.50
N ALA A 128 -2.69 -1.84 11.20
CA ALA A 128 -4.01 -2.15 10.69
C ALA A 128 -3.93 -2.89 9.35
N ILE A 129 -3.06 -2.43 8.43
CA ILE A 129 -2.81 -3.12 7.15
C ILE A 129 -2.29 -4.54 7.38
N VAL A 130 -1.30 -4.74 8.26
CA VAL A 130 -0.78 -6.08 8.59
C VAL A 130 -1.87 -6.98 9.17
N SER A 131 -2.78 -6.43 9.98
CA SER A 131 -3.92 -7.19 10.52
C SER A 131 -4.92 -7.59 9.44
N LEU A 132 -5.17 -6.72 8.45
CA LEU A 132 -6.14 -6.94 7.37
C LEU A 132 -5.59 -7.83 6.26
N MET A 133 -4.29 -7.74 6.01
CA MET A 133 -3.55 -8.50 5.00
C MET A 133 -2.22 -9.02 5.54
N PRO A 134 -2.25 -10.14 6.29
CA PRO A 134 -1.04 -10.69 6.91
C PRO A 134 0.06 -11.10 5.94
N ASN A 135 -0.30 -11.38 4.69
CA ASN A 135 0.61 -11.77 3.62
C ASN A 135 1.10 -10.58 2.75
N PHE A 136 0.70 -9.34 3.08
CA PHE A 136 1.25 -8.14 2.46
C PHE A 136 2.54 -7.75 3.17
N VAL A 137 3.67 -7.94 2.50
CA VAL A 137 4.99 -7.95 3.16
C VAL A 137 5.56 -6.54 3.41
N ASP A 138 5.29 -5.57 2.52
CA ASP A 138 5.90 -4.24 2.62
C ASP A 138 5.53 -3.47 3.90
N PRO A 139 4.27 -3.46 4.38
CA PRO A 139 3.92 -2.83 5.64
C PRO A 139 4.64 -3.45 6.84
N LYS A 140 4.80 -4.79 6.82
CA LYS A 140 5.51 -5.51 7.87
C LYS A 140 7.00 -5.19 7.87
N TYR A 141 7.61 -5.17 6.69
CA TYR A 141 8.99 -4.75 6.51
C TYR A 141 9.22 -3.30 6.98
N MET A 142 8.33 -2.38 6.61
CA MET A 142 8.40 -0.98 7.05
C MET A 142 8.30 -0.84 8.57
N LEU A 143 7.40 -1.59 9.22
CA LEU A 143 7.34 -1.64 10.68
C LEU A 143 8.66 -2.15 11.29
N GLY A 144 9.33 -3.12 10.65
CA GLY A 144 10.64 -3.62 11.07
C GLY A 144 11.72 -2.53 11.02
N ILE A 145 11.78 -1.79 9.92
CA ILE A 145 12.69 -0.64 9.75
C ILE A 145 12.41 0.43 10.80
N ILE A 146 11.14 0.78 11.03
CA ILE A 146 10.73 1.75 12.05
C ILE A 146 11.16 1.27 13.44
N ALA A 147 10.88 0.02 13.80
CA ALA A 147 11.28 -0.54 15.09
C ALA A 147 12.79 -0.47 15.31
N GLY A 148 13.59 -0.79 14.29
CA GLY A 148 15.05 -0.68 14.33
C GLY A 148 15.53 0.76 14.53
N LYS A 149 14.90 1.73 13.87
CA LYS A 149 15.21 3.17 14.06
C LYS A 149 14.96 3.65 15.48
N TYR A 150 13.91 3.14 16.14
CA TYR A 150 13.59 3.47 17.54
C TYR A 150 14.31 2.57 18.57
N GLY A 151 15.31 1.79 18.17
CA GLY A 151 16.07 0.94 19.08
C GLY A 151 15.31 -0.30 19.58
N LYS A 152 14.14 -0.60 19.03
CA LYS A 152 13.34 -1.79 19.36
C LYS A 152 13.83 -2.99 18.55
N PHE A 153 15.10 -3.35 18.72
CA PHE A 153 15.77 -4.31 17.84
C PHE A 153 15.14 -5.71 17.87
N ASN A 154 14.69 -6.22 19.02
CA ASN A 154 14.01 -7.52 19.08
C ASN A 154 12.70 -7.52 18.27
N THR A 155 11.94 -6.42 18.29
CA THR A 155 10.74 -6.28 17.46
C THR A 155 11.08 -6.21 15.98
N ALA A 156 12.15 -5.48 15.62
CA ALA A 156 12.62 -5.41 14.24
C ALA A 156 13.02 -6.79 13.70
N ILE A 157 13.82 -7.54 14.47
CA ILE A 157 14.26 -8.90 14.14
C ILE A 157 13.06 -9.81 13.90
N GLN A 158 12.08 -9.82 14.82
CA GLN A 158 10.87 -10.63 14.66
C GLN A 158 10.08 -10.26 13.39
N LEU A 159 9.95 -8.97 13.08
CA LEU A 159 9.25 -8.52 11.88
C LEU A 159 9.99 -8.94 10.60
N PHE A 160 11.32 -8.92 10.59
CA PHE A 160 12.10 -9.42 9.46
C PHE A 160 12.01 -10.94 9.32
N ASP A 161 12.03 -11.69 10.42
CA ASP A 161 11.79 -13.14 10.41
C ASP A 161 10.42 -13.48 9.82
N ASP A 162 9.37 -12.76 10.24
CA ASP A 162 8.04 -12.91 9.67
C ASP A 162 8.03 -12.63 8.15
N CYS A 163 8.76 -11.62 7.68
CA CYS A 163 8.89 -11.32 6.25
C CYS A 163 9.63 -12.43 5.50
N ILE A 164 10.71 -12.98 6.06
CA ILE A 164 11.48 -14.10 5.48
C ILE A 164 10.58 -15.34 5.36
N ASN A 165 9.80 -15.64 6.40
CA ASN A 165 8.86 -16.76 6.41
C ASN A 165 7.77 -16.59 5.33
N LEU A 166 7.32 -15.36 5.08
CA LEU A 166 6.32 -15.09 4.03
C LEU A 166 6.86 -15.33 2.61
N ILE A 167 8.15 -15.10 2.35
CA ILE A 167 8.75 -15.35 1.02
C ILE A 167 8.67 -16.83 0.64
N GLY A 168 8.70 -17.74 1.62
CA GLY A 168 8.49 -19.18 1.39
C GLY A 168 7.04 -19.55 0.99
N THR A 169 6.13 -18.57 0.92
CA THR A 169 4.70 -18.75 0.70
C THR A 169 4.16 -17.76 -0.36
N LYS A 170 2.85 -17.75 -0.60
CA LYS A 170 2.20 -16.76 -1.47
C LYS A 170 2.04 -15.41 -0.73
N PHE A 171 2.91 -14.45 -1.04
CA PHE A 171 2.89 -13.09 -0.48
C PHE A 171 2.48 -12.03 -1.52
N HIS A 172 2.05 -10.87 -1.03
CA HIS A 172 1.78 -9.67 -1.82
C HIS A 172 2.82 -8.60 -1.53
N THR A 173 3.16 -7.81 -2.55
CA THR A 173 4.05 -6.66 -2.46
C THR A 173 3.66 -5.57 -3.46
N CYS A 174 3.97 -4.32 -3.13
CA CYS A 174 3.92 -3.16 -4.01
C CYS A 174 5.28 -2.83 -4.63
N SER A 175 6.35 -3.54 -4.22
CA SER A 175 7.71 -3.32 -4.70
C SER A 175 7.95 -4.08 -6.02
N ASP A 176 8.92 -3.62 -6.82
CA ASP A 176 9.20 -4.15 -8.15
C ASP A 176 9.49 -5.66 -8.14
N THR A 177 9.01 -6.36 -9.18
CA THR A 177 9.15 -7.81 -9.37
C THR A 177 10.60 -8.30 -9.48
N GLY A 178 11.56 -7.39 -9.70
CA GLY A 178 13.00 -7.68 -9.71
C GLY A 178 13.68 -7.60 -8.34
N SER A 179 12.95 -7.25 -7.26
CA SER A 179 13.53 -7.09 -5.93
C SER A 179 13.86 -8.44 -5.29
N ASP A 180 15.11 -8.61 -4.84
CA ASP A 180 15.48 -9.77 -4.04
C ASP A 180 15.09 -9.56 -2.58
N PHE A 181 13.81 -9.84 -2.29
CA PHE A 181 13.25 -9.69 -0.94
C PHE A 181 13.96 -10.55 0.09
N HIS A 182 14.40 -11.76 -0.29
CA HIS A 182 15.05 -12.68 0.64
C HIS A 182 16.35 -12.07 1.14
N LYS A 183 17.20 -11.64 0.21
CA LYS A 183 18.44 -10.95 0.56
C LYS A 183 18.18 -9.70 1.38
N THR A 184 17.22 -8.87 0.97
CA THR A 184 16.88 -7.61 1.64
C THR A 184 16.46 -7.81 3.10
N PHE A 185 15.57 -8.77 3.37
CA PHE A 185 15.08 -9.02 4.72
C PHE A 185 16.14 -9.67 5.61
N CYS A 186 16.90 -10.64 5.08
CA CYS A 186 18.02 -11.24 5.82
C CYS A 186 19.11 -10.20 6.16
N GLN A 187 19.46 -9.32 5.23
CA GLN A 187 20.40 -8.22 5.50
C GLN A 187 19.86 -7.28 6.59
N SER A 188 18.60 -6.87 6.50
CA SER A 188 17.97 -6.01 7.51
C SER A 188 17.92 -6.66 8.89
N LYS A 189 17.68 -7.98 8.94
CA LYS A 189 17.76 -8.79 10.16
C LYS A 189 19.18 -8.79 10.74
N ALA A 190 20.19 -9.07 9.92
CA ALA A 190 21.59 -9.10 10.34
C ALA A 190 22.04 -7.74 10.90
N GLU A 191 21.67 -6.64 10.25
CA GLU A 191 21.96 -5.28 10.74
C GLU A 191 21.25 -4.96 12.07
N ALA A 192 20.01 -5.43 12.24
CA ALA A 192 19.30 -5.27 13.51
C ALA A 192 19.95 -6.09 14.64
N LEU A 193 20.48 -7.28 14.32
CA LEU A 193 21.26 -8.11 15.25
C LEU A 193 22.58 -7.44 15.65
N GLU A 194 23.31 -6.85 14.69
CA GLU A 194 24.52 -6.05 14.98
C GLU A 194 24.19 -4.90 15.94
N LYS A 195 23.13 -4.13 15.64
CA LYS A 195 22.71 -3.00 16.50
C LYS A 195 22.22 -3.45 17.89
N ALA A 196 21.79 -4.70 18.02
CA ALA A 196 21.45 -5.33 19.29
C ALA A 196 22.66 -5.94 20.03
N ASN A 197 23.89 -5.79 19.51
CA ASN A 197 25.11 -6.43 20.01
C ASN A 197 25.06 -7.98 20.00
N ARG A 198 24.26 -8.56 19.10
CA ARG A 198 24.15 -10.02 18.88
C ARG A 198 25.05 -10.43 17.70
N PHE A 199 26.36 -10.21 17.85
CA PHE A 199 27.31 -10.33 16.74
C PHE A 199 27.44 -11.75 16.18
N ASP A 200 27.40 -12.78 17.04
CA ASP A 200 27.42 -14.17 16.59
C ASP A 200 26.20 -14.52 15.74
N ASP A 201 25.02 -14.06 16.15
CA ASP A 201 23.78 -14.25 15.39
C ASP A 201 23.82 -13.49 14.06
N ALA A 202 24.31 -12.25 14.06
CA ALA A 202 24.49 -11.46 12.85
C ALA A 202 25.48 -12.11 11.87
N LEU A 203 26.59 -12.63 12.38
CA LEU A 203 27.58 -13.35 11.59
C LEU A 203 26.98 -14.61 10.95
N ASN A 204 26.19 -15.38 11.70
CA ASN A 204 25.50 -16.54 11.18
C ASN A 204 24.53 -16.17 10.05
N GLU A 205 23.72 -15.12 10.23
CA GLU A 205 22.83 -14.62 9.17
C GLU A 205 23.60 -14.21 7.90
N TYR A 206 24.70 -13.47 8.03
CA TYR A 206 25.52 -13.11 6.87
C TYR A 206 26.14 -14.32 6.18
N ILE A 207 26.56 -15.34 6.93
CA ILE A 207 27.05 -16.59 6.34
C ILE A 207 25.94 -17.30 5.55
N GLU A 208 24.71 -17.36 6.07
CA GLU A 208 23.58 -17.95 5.34
C GLU A 208 23.25 -17.17 4.07
N ILE A 209 23.28 -15.83 4.12
CA ILE A 209 23.14 -14.99 2.91
C ILE A 209 24.24 -15.33 1.91
N ASN A 210 25.51 -15.42 2.35
CA ASN A 210 26.64 -15.71 1.48
C ASN A 210 26.55 -17.08 0.78
N LYS A 211 25.92 -18.09 1.40
CA LYS A 211 25.69 -19.39 0.74
C LYS A 211 24.85 -19.25 -0.53
N ARG A 212 23.90 -18.30 -0.53
CA ARG A 212 23.02 -18.01 -1.68
C ARG A 212 23.59 -16.95 -2.62
N TYR A 213 24.40 -16.03 -2.10
CA TYR A 213 25.02 -14.93 -2.83
C TYR A 213 26.54 -14.87 -2.60
N PRO A 214 27.31 -15.88 -3.08
CA PRO A 214 28.72 -16.07 -2.70
C PRO A 214 29.68 -15.00 -3.23
N ASN A 215 29.25 -14.20 -4.20
CA ASN A 215 30.06 -13.14 -4.83
C ASN A 215 29.61 -11.75 -4.39
N ASP A 216 28.82 -11.63 -3.33
CA ASP A 216 28.41 -10.33 -2.81
C ASP A 216 29.51 -9.75 -1.92
N ASN A 217 30.24 -8.77 -2.46
CA ASN A 217 31.35 -8.11 -1.76
C ASN A 217 30.93 -7.50 -0.43
N HIS A 218 29.72 -6.92 -0.34
CA HIS A 218 29.25 -6.29 0.88
C HIS A 218 29.02 -7.32 1.99
N ILE A 219 28.46 -8.49 1.64
CA ILE A 219 28.28 -9.60 2.59
C ILE A 219 29.64 -10.16 3.04
N LEU A 220 30.59 -10.34 2.12
CA LEU A 220 31.93 -10.84 2.44
C LEU A 220 32.71 -9.88 3.37
N GLU A 221 32.57 -8.57 3.16
CA GLU A 221 33.13 -7.54 4.04
C GLU A 221 32.51 -7.62 5.44
N LYS A 222 31.18 -7.72 5.55
CA LYS A 222 30.47 -7.88 6.82
C LYS A 222 30.92 -9.11 7.59
N ILE A 223 31.03 -10.27 6.93
CA ILE A 223 31.54 -11.51 7.55
C ILE A 223 32.97 -11.31 8.07
N SER A 224 33.83 -10.70 7.25
CA SER A 224 35.25 -10.48 7.61
C SER A 224 35.41 -9.51 8.77
N SER A 225 34.54 -8.50 8.87
CA SER A 225 34.49 -7.54 9.98
C SER A 225 34.10 -8.23 11.28
N LEU A 226 32.99 -9.00 11.27
CA LEU A 226 32.46 -9.62 12.48
C LEU A 226 33.34 -10.75 13.02
N LYS A 227 34.09 -11.47 12.17
CA LYS A 227 35.08 -12.48 12.62
C LYS A 227 36.29 -11.90 13.35
N LYS A 228 36.54 -10.59 13.20
CA LYS A 228 37.68 -9.90 13.83
C LYS A 228 37.30 -9.22 15.15
N SER A 229 36.00 -9.10 15.43
CA SER A 229 35.46 -8.53 16.67
C SER A 229 35.40 -9.56 17.78
#